data_AF-A0A4R8TDP5-F1
#
_entry.id   AF-A0A4R8TDP5-F1
#
_cell.length_a   1.000
_cell.length_b   1.000
_cell.length_c   1.000
_cell.angle_alpha   90.00
_cell.angle_beta   90.00
_cell.angle_gamma   90.00
#
_symmetry.space_group_name_H-M   'P 1'
#
loop_
_entity.id
_entity.type
_entity.pdbx_description
1 polymer ?
#
loop_
_entity_poly.entity_id
_entity_poly.type
_entity_poly.pdbx_seq_one_letter_code
_entity_poly.pdbx_strand_id
1 'polypeptide(L)'
;MAATKKSYARQAGYVSPPQPVDAQPVLSTDAWDTHVHVFDSSIGPFAPSRAYTPAQATLGQLLSFGSSLTTDKPGNVVLVQPSPYGSDNTVLLESLKALHNAGAHSARGVAVVDINEISDDELQTMHDVGVRGLRVNTQADGRSADVEALRDVVVRTASRIRHLSGWKIQLFCAASVWDDLFDAILDLPVEVIADHMGGLRGSSKLEDSHLHPTKQPGFDALVRLARQPKVYIKISALYRSSSRAGTGYDDLEPIVRALAEAVPDRLVWASDWPHTGEGTDRAKRGRDAVESFRVIDDTMRLFNIALNHDTKSSVRRVPIVITQLPVVRDWRLNSLSSDEADLLAIGSSR
;
A
#
# COMPACT_ATOMS: atom_id res chain seq x y z
N MET A 1 34.42 -6.02 -33.52
CA MET A 1 33.95 -6.39 -32.16
C MET A 1 34.84 -5.68 -31.14
N ALA A 2 34.25 -5.19 -30.04
CA ALA A 2 34.89 -4.50 -28.90
C ALA A 2 35.18 -2.98 -29.05
N ALA A 3 34.14 -2.15 -29.16
CA ALA A 3 34.22 -0.73 -28.77
C ALA A 3 32.81 -0.12 -28.57
N THR A 4 32.08 -0.51 -27.52
CA THR A 4 30.82 0.20 -27.16
C THR A 4 30.39 0.09 -25.70
N LYS A 5 31.21 -0.45 -24.79
CA LYS A 5 30.83 -0.61 -23.37
C LYS A 5 31.35 0.48 -22.41
N LYS A 6 32.01 1.54 -22.89
CA LYS A 6 32.73 2.49 -22.01
C LYS A 6 32.25 3.95 -21.97
N SER A 7 31.16 4.34 -22.65
CA SER A 7 30.79 5.76 -22.74
C SER A 7 29.62 6.24 -21.88
N TYR A 8 29.04 5.43 -20.99
CA TYR A 8 27.95 5.89 -20.08
C TYR A 8 28.35 6.07 -18.62
N ALA A 9 29.63 5.86 -18.26
CA ALA A 9 30.07 5.82 -16.86
C ALA A 9 30.65 7.14 -16.30
N ARG A 10 30.41 8.29 -16.94
CA ARG A 10 30.93 9.59 -16.44
C ARG A 10 29.91 10.73 -16.58
N GLN A 11 28.81 10.63 -15.84
CA GLN A 11 28.08 11.79 -15.30
C GLN A 11 27.08 11.25 -14.27
N ALA A 12 27.11 11.84 -13.06
CA ALA A 12 26.60 11.29 -11.79
C ALA A 12 27.45 10.15 -11.22
N GLY A 13 27.82 10.25 -9.95
CA GLY A 13 28.68 9.29 -9.22
C GLY A 13 28.02 7.92 -9.06
N TYR A 14 28.05 7.14 -10.14
CA TYR A 14 27.72 5.72 -10.17
C TYR A 14 28.71 4.96 -9.28
N VAL A 15 28.32 4.73 -8.03
CA VAL A 15 28.87 3.62 -7.25
C VAL A 15 28.09 2.39 -7.70
N SER A 16 28.79 1.36 -8.19
CA SER A 16 28.15 0.08 -8.48
C SER A 16 27.40 -0.40 -7.23
N PRO A 17 26.16 -0.92 -7.35
CA PRO A 17 25.45 -1.43 -6.19
C PRO A 17 26.32 -2.51 -5.52
N PRO A 18 26.38 -2.55 -4.17
CA PRO A 18 26.98 -3.68 -3.48
C PRO A 18 26.29 -4.96 -3.98
N GLN A 19 27.11 -5.97 -4.30
CA GLN A 19 26.60 -7.29 -4.68
C GLN A 19 25.66 -7.81 -3.59
N PRO A 20 24.57 -8.52 -3.92
CA PRO A 20 23.65 -9.04 -2.93
C PRO A 20 24.42 -10.01 -2.02
N VAL A 21 24.52 -9.66 -0.73
CA VAL A 21 24.81 -10.63 0.31
C VAL A 21 23.65 -11.63 0.25
N ASP A 22 23.92 -12.95 0.19
CA ASP A 22 22.92 -14.03 0.10
C ASP A 22 21.68 -13.75 0.97
N ALA A 23 20.68 -13.10 0.37
CA ALA A 23 19.51 -12.64 1.10
C ALA A 23 18.48 -13.76 1.02
N GLN A 24 18.46 -14.58 2.07
CA GLN A 24 17.39 -15.56 2.27
C GLN A 24 16.04 -14.84 2.15
N PRO A 25 15.06 -15.40 1.42
CA PRO A 25 13.76 -14.78 1.23
C PRO A 25 13.10 -14.48 2.58
N VAL A 26 12.72 -13.22 2.79
CA VAL A 26 12.38 -12.66 4.11
C VAL A 26 10.91 -12.88 4.46
N LEU A 27 10.04 -13.06 3.46
CA LEU A 27 8.61 -13.24 3.64
C LEU A 27 8.18 -14.70 3.42
N SER A 28 7.21 -15.15 4.22
CA SER A 28 6.55 -16.42 3.99
C SER A 28 5.77 -16.41 2.68
N THR A 29 5.50 -17.59 2.14
CA THR A 29 4.73 -17.74 0.90
C THR A 29 3.24 -17.36 1.06
N ASP A 30 2.72 -17.28 2.28
CA ASP A 30 1.35 -16.82 2.57
C ASP A 30 1.26 -15.31 2.88
N ALA A 31 2.38 -14.60 2.87
CA ALA A 31 2.45 -13.15 3.04
C ALA A 31 1.63 -12.41 1.97
N TRP A 32 1.19 -11.21 2.33
CA TRP A 32 0.49 -10.29 1.44
C TRP A 32 1.27 -9.00 1.27
N ASP A 33 1.53 -8.63 0.03
CA ASP A 33 1.88 -7.26 -0.33
C ASP A 33 0.61 -6.46 -0.56
N THR A 34 0.25 -5.59 0.39
CA THR A 34 -1.07 -4.95 0.42
C THR A 34 -1.18 -3.64 -0.37
N HIS A 35 -0.14 -3.26 -1.13
CA HIS A 35 -0.17 -2.06 -1.95
C HIS A 35 0.87 -2.15 -3.08
N VAL A 36 0.41 -2.55 -4.27
CA VAL A 36 1.23 -2.53 -5.49
C VAL A 36 0.43 -1.96 -6.67
N HIS A 37 1.13 -1.46 -7.68
CA HIS A 37 0.53 -0.91 -8.89
C HIS A 37 1.06 -1.61 -10.13
N VAL A 38 0.21 -1.79 -11.13
CA VAL A 38 0.62 -2.22 -12.48
C VAL A 38 0.50 -1.02 -13.41
N PHE A 39 1.53 -0.79 -14.24
CA PHE A 39 1.53 0.19 -15.31
C PHE A 39 1.82 -0.53 -16.62
N ASP A 40 0.78 -0.83 -17.38
CA ASP A 40 0.87 -1.52 -18.66
C ASP A 40 -0.02 -0.81 -19.69
N SER A 41 0.62 -0.04 -20.57
CA SER A 41 -0.11 0.70 -21.61
C SER A 41 -0.55 -0.17 -22.79
N SER A 42 -0.12 -1.44 -22.83
CA SER A 42 -0.62 -2.40 -23.82
C SER A 42 -2.00 -2.97 -23.44
N ILE A 43 -2.36 -2.90 -22.16
CA ILE A 43 -3.67 -3.34 -21.63
C ILE A 43 -4.69 -2.20 -21.68
N GLY A 44 -4.30 -0.99 -21.26
CA GLY A 44 -5.22 0.15 -21.21
C GLY A 44 -4.49 1.50 -21.30
N PRO A 45 -5.15 2.54 -21.85
CA PRO A 45 -4.54 3.86 -22.01
C PRO A 45 -4.44 4.58 -20.66
N PHE A 46 -3.44 5.46 -20.51
CA PHE A 46 -3.44 6.39 -19.39
C PHE A 46 -4.51 7.47 -19.58
N ALA A 47 -5.06 7.96 -18.47
CA ALA A 47 -6.05 9.03 -18.48
C ALA A 47 -5.47 10.32 -19.11
N PRO A 48 -6.26 11.05 -19.92
CA PRO A 48 -5.86 12.35 -20.45
C PRO A 48 -5.56 13.39 -19.35
N SER A 49 -6.22 13.27 -18.19
CA SER A 49 -6.10 14.14 -17.02
C SER A 49 -4.94 13.79 -16.09
N ARG A 50 -4.14 12.76 -16.40
CA ARG A 50 -3.05 12.31 -15.53
C ARG A 50 -2.03 13.42 -15.23
N ALA A 51 -1.52 13.42 -14.00
CA ALA A 51 -0.46 14.33 -13.58
C ALA A 51 0.92 13.97 -14.14
N TYR A 52 1.14 12.71 -14.54
CA TYR A 52 2.41 12.22 -15.09
C TYR A 52 2.21 10.94 -15.89
N THR A 53 3.18 10.61 -16.76
CA THR A 53 3.26 9.30 -17.43
C THR A 53 4.33 8.44 -16.74
N PRO A 54 3.99 7.30 -16.12
CA PRO A 54 4.96 6.39 -15.54
C PRO A 54 5.68 5.57 -16.62
N ALA A 55 6.88 5.06 -16.29
CA ALA A 55 7.47 3.95 -17.03
C ALA A 55 6.58 2.68 -16.92
N GLN A 56 6.83 1.70 -17.78
CA GLN A 56 6.11 0.41 -17.72
C GLN A 56 6.53 -0.39 -16.49
N ALA A 57 5.55 -0.98 -15.84
CA ALA A 57 5.66 -1.87 -14.69
C ALA A 57 4.59 -2.96 -14.84
N THR A 58 4.88 -3.97 -15.65
CA THR A 58 3.90 -4.98 -16.06
C THR A 58 3.61 -5.99 -14.95
N LEU A 59 2.51 -6.72 -15.08
CA LEU A 59 2.16 -7.80 -14.14
C LEU A 59 3.28 -8.85 -14.03
N GLY A 60 3.94 -9.20 -15.14
CA GLY A 60 5.06 -10.15 -15.11
C GLY A 60 6.26 -9.63 -14.29
N GLN A 61 6.53 -8.33 -14.36
CA GLN A 61 7.58 -7.69 -13.56
C GLN A 61 7.22 -7.67 -12.07
N LEU A 62 5.95 -7.40 -11.73
CA LEU A 62 5.44 -7.50 -10.37
C LEU A 62 5.60 -8.92 -9.81
N LEU A 63 5.23 -9.95 -10.58
CA LEU A 63 5.37 -11.34 -10.16
C LEU A 63 6.83 -11.72 -9.93
N SER A 64 7.74 -11.24 -10.79
CA SER A 64 9.18 -11.47 -10.66
C SER A 64 9.73 -10.79 -9.39
N PHE A 65 9.29 -9.56 -9.12
CA PHE A 65 9.59 -8.86 -7.88
C PHE A 65 9.05 -9.60 -6.65
N GLY A 66 7.78 -10.00 -6.65
CA GLY A 66 7.19 -10.75 -5.54
C GLY A 66 7.93 -12.06 -5.22
N SER A 67 8.36 -12.80 -6.24
CA SER A 67 9.18 -14.01 -6.10
C SER A 67 10.57 -13.74 -5.52
N SER A 68 11.11 -12.53 -5.66
CA SER A 68 12.38 -12.15 -5.01
C SER A 68 12.23 -11.85 -3.51
N LEU A 69 11.02 -11.53 -3.05
CA LEU A 69 10.71 -11.24 -1.65
C LEU A 69 10.32 -12.47 -0.84
N THR A 70 9.93 -13.54 -1.52
CA THR A 70 9.36 -14.78 -0.97
C THR A 70 10.18 -15.97 -1.48
N THR A 71 10.08 -17.16 -0.88
CA THR A 71 10.86 -18.34 -1.30
C THR A 71 10.41 -18.90 -2.66
N ASP A 72 10.69 -18.17 -3.74
CA ASP A 72 10.47 -18.54 -5.15
C ASP A 72 9.01 -18.82 -5.54
N LYS A 73 8.04 -18.19 -4.86
CA LYS A 73 6.62 -18.21 -5.25
C LYS A 73 6.09 -16.79 -5.25
N PRO A 74 5.47 -16.29 -6.33
CA PRO A 74 4.91 -14.95 -6.27
C PRO A 74 3.94 -14.82 -5.08
N GLY A 75 4.15 -13.81 -4.24
CA GLY A 75 3.37 -13.60 -3.03
C GLY A 75 1.91 -13.25 -3.33
N ASN A 76 1.08 -13.17 -2.29
CA ASN A 76 -0.28 -12.65 -2.45
C ASN A 76 -0.22 -11.13 -2.58
N VAL A 77 -1.11 -10.55 -3.38
CA VAL A 77 -1.03 -9.11 -3.71
C VAL A 77 -2.38 -8.40 -3.63
N VAL A 78 -2.34 -7.13 -3.26
CA VAL A 78 -3.43 -6.18 -3.46
C VAL A 78 -3.03 -5.19 -4.54
N LEU A 79 -3.63 -5.34 -5.72
CA LEU A 79 -3.47 -4.40 -6.82
C LEU A 79 -4.28 -3.14 -6.51
N VAL A 80 -3.62 -2.00 -6.44
CA VAL A 80 -4.26 -0.70 -6.18
C VAL A 80 -4.27 0.10 -7.47
N GLN A 81 -5.43 0.63 -7.86
CA GLN A 81 -5.55 1.53 -9.01
C GLN A 81 -4.66 2.77 -8.83
N PRO A 82 -3.68 3.00 -9.71
CA PRO A 82 -2.81 4.17 -9.64
C PRO A 82 -3.42 5.36 -10.39
N SER A 83 -3.13 6.57 -9.92
CA SER A 83 -3.75 7.80 -10.46
C SER A 83 -3.53 8.09 -11.96
N PRO A 84 -2.47 7.62 -12.65
CA PRO A 84 -2.32 7.82 -14.09
C PRO A 84 -3.45 7.22 -14.94
N TYR A 85 -4.19 6.23 -14.44
CA TYR A 85 -5.34 5.66 -15.13
C TYR A 85 -6.68 6.31 -14.75
N GLY A 86 -6.71 7.19 -13.74
CA GLY A 86 -7.95 7.78 -13.24
C GLY A 86 -8.92 6.70 -12.77
N SER A 87 -10.19 6.80 -13.18
CA SER A 87 -11.26 5.83 -12.91
C SER A 87 -11.37 4.69 -13.95
N ASP A 88 -10.50 4.66 -14.97
CA ASP A 88 -10.42 3.53 -15.89
C ASP A 88 -9.65 2.38 -15.21
N ASN A 89 -10.40 1.42 -14.67
CA ASN A 89 -9.84 0.27 -13.95
C ASN A 89 -9.49 -0.90 -14.87
N THR A 90 -9.45 -0.72 -16.20
CA THR A 90 -9.20 -1.82 -17.16
C THR A 90 -7.93 -2.60 -16.83
N VAL A 91 -6.81 -1.90 -16.60
CA VAL A 91 -5.52 -2.55 -16.26
C VAL A 91 -5.61 -3.31 -14.93
N LEU A 92 -6.29 -2.75 -13.92
CA LEU A 92 -6.52 -3.41 -12.64
C LEU A 92 -7.34 -4.70 -12.81
N LEU A 93 -8.47 -4.63 -13.50
CA LEU A 93 -9.41 -5.74 -13.66
C LEU A 93 -8.81 -6.86 -14.51
N GLU A 94 -8.15 -6.54 -15.62
CA GLU A 94 -7.49 -7.55 -16.46
C GLU A 94 -6.30 -8.21 -15.73
N SER A 95 -5.57 -7.45 -14.91
CA SER A 95 -4.50 -8.02 -14.08
C SER A 95 -5.04 -8.98 -13.02
N LEU A 96 -6.16 -8.66 -12.36
CA LEU A 96 -6.82 -9.54 -11.40
C LEU A 96 -7.30 -10.84 -12.06
N LYS A 97 -7.99 -10.74 -13.20
CA LYS A 97 -8.43 -11.91 -13.98
C LYS A 97 -7.25 -12.79 -14.36
N ALA A 98 -6.16 -12.20 -14.85
CA ALA A 98 -4.95 -12.94 -15.23
C ALA A 98 -4.35 -13.70 -14.03
N LEU A 99 -4.29 -13.06 -12.85
CA LEU A 99 -3.80 -13.69 -11.62
C LEU A 99 -4.70 -14.85 -11.16
N HIS A 100 -6.02 -14.68 -11.19
CA HIS A 100 -6.96 -15.72 -10.80
C HIS A 100 -6.97 -16.89 -11.78
N ASN A 101 -6.93 -16.62 -13.08
CA ASN A 101 -6.85 -17.65 -14.12
C ASN A 101 -5.56 -18.49 -14.02
N ALA A 102 -4.46 -17.90 -13.55
CA ALA A 102 -3.22 -18.62 -13.29
C ALA A 102 -3.31 -19.55 -12.06
N GLY A 103 -4.29 -19.36 -11.17
CA GLY A 103 -4.56 -20.21 -10.00
C GLY A 103 -3.46 -20.26 -8.93
N ALA A 104 -2.39 -19.47 -9.09
CA ALA A 104 -1.18 -19.59 -8.28
C ALA A 104 -1.10 -18.58 -7.12
N HIS A 105 -1.95 -17.55 -7.10
CA HIS A 105 -1.87 -16.43 -6.15
C HIS A 105 -3.24 -16.00 -5.65
N SER A 106 -3.33 -15.59 -4.38
CA SER A 106 -4.47 -14.79 -3.95
C SER A 106 -4.23 -13.34 -4.38
N ALA A 107 -5.18 -12.78 -5.13
CA ALA A 107 -5.15 -11.39 -5.54
C ALA A 107 -6.46 -10.68 -5.17
N ARG A 108 -6.35 -9.43 -4.73
CA ARG A 108 -7.47 -8.51 -4.49
C ARG A 108 -7.19 -7.16 -5.13
N GLY A 109 -8.26 -6.41 -5.40
CA GLY A 109 -8.18 -5.08 -5.99
C GLY A 109 -8.66 -3.96 -5.08
N VAL A 110 -8.11 -2.77 -5.25
CA VAL A 110 -8.69 -1.51 -4.78
C VAL A 110 -8.84 -0.58 -5.98
N ALA A 111 -10.07 -0.25 -6.35
CA ALA A 111 -10.40 0.52 -7.54
C ALA A 111 -10.51 2.03 -7.24
N VAL A 112 -10.52 2.85 -8.29
CA VAL A 112 -10.96 4.25 -8.23
C VAL A 112 -12.17 4.38 -9.12
N VAL A 113 -13.26 4.98 -8.63
CA VAL A 113 -14.50 5.17 -9.39
C VAL A 113 -15.03 6.58 -9.18
N ASP A 114 -15.86 7.05 -10.11
CA ASP A 114 -16.76 8.16 -9.81
C ASP A 114 -17.99 7.59 -9.08
N ILE A 115 -18.11 7.91 -7.80
CA ILE A 115 -19.21 7.40 -6.95
C ILE A 115 -20.59 7.92 -7.36
N ASN A 116 -20.66 8.96 -8.20
CA ASN A 116 -21.92 9.50 -8.73
C ASN A 116 -22.36 8.80 -10.02
N GLU A 117 -21.43 8.20 -10.75
CA GLU A 117 -21.70 7.58 -12.06
C GLU A 117 -21.72 6.05 -11.99
N ILE A 118 -20.93 5.45 -11.10
CA ILE A 118 -20.82 4.00 -10.98
C ILE A 118 -22.14 3.34 -10.55
N SER A 119 -22.58 2.34 -11.30
CA SER A 119 -23.79 1.55 -11.00
C SER A 119 -23.52 0.40 -10.01
N ASP A 120 -24.59 -0.16 -9.43
CA ASP A 120 -24.50 -1.33 -8.55
C ASP A 120 -23.96 -2.54 -9.29
N ASP A 121 -24.38 -2.74 -10.54
CA ASP A 121 -23.95 -3.85 -11.39
C ASP A 121 -22.46 -3.76 -11.72
N GLU A 122 -21.93 -2.56 -11.95
CA GLU A 122 -20.49 -2.36 -12.16
C GLU A 122 -19.70 -2.64 -10.89
N LEU A 123 -20.18 -2.21 -9.71
CA LEU A 123 -19.53 -2.54 -8.44
C LEU A 123 -19.58 -4.04 -8.13
N GLN A 124 -20.68 -4.71 -8.44
CA GLN A 124 -20.80 -6.16 -8.31
C GLN A 124 -19.84 -6.87 -9.27
N THR A 125 -19.74 -6.41 -10.52
CA THR A 125 -18.76 -6.94 -11.49
C THR A 125 -17.33 -6.78 -10.97
N MET A 126 -16.99 -5.63 -10.38
CA MET A 126 -15.69 -5.42 -9.73
C MET A 126 -15.50 -6.37 -8.54
N HIS A 127 -16.53 -6.58 -7.73
CA HIS A 127 -16.51 -7.52 -6.60
C HIS A 127 -16.20 -8.95 -7.08
N ASP A 128 -16.86 -9.40 -8.13
CA ASP A 128 -16.71 -10.75 -8.67
C ASP A 128 -15.30 -11.00 -9.23
N VAL A 129 -14.67 -9.97 -9.81
CA VAL A 129 -13.27 -9.98 -10.25
C VAL A 129 -12.27 -9.89 -9.08
N GLY A 130 -12.73 -9.62 -7.86
CA GLY A 130 -11.89 -9.62 -6.65
C GLY A 130 -11.54 -8.24 -6.10
N VAL A 131 -12.16 -7.16 -6.57
CA VAL A 131 -12.05 -5.84 -5.92
C VAL A 131 -12.73 -5.88 -4.55
N ARG A 132 -12.08 -5.31 -3.55
CA ARG A 132 -12.54 -5.25 -2.14
C ARG A 132 -12.38 -3.87 -1.53
N GLY A 133 -12.39 -2.83 -2.36
CA GLY A 133 -12.38 -1.48 -1.84
C GLY A 133 -12.25 -0.41 -2.92
N LEU A 134 -12.51 0.82 -2.47
CA LEU A 134 -12.34 2.03 -3.28
C LEU A 134 -11.26 2.90 -2.66
N ARG A 135 -10.44 3.52 -3.51
CA ARG A 135 -9.39 4.44 -3.11
C ARG A 135 -9.85 5.89 -3.20
N VAL A 136 -9.63 6.62 -2.11
CA VAL A 136 -9.78 8.08 -2.01
C VAL A 136 -8.39 8.67 -1.78
N ASN A 137 -7.95 9.58 -2.65
CA ASN A 137 -6.59 10.13 -2.62
C ASN A 137 -6.61 11.66 -2.73
N THR A 138 -6.06 12.33 -1.71
CA THR A 138 -5.95 13.80 -1.63
C THR A 138 -4.51 14.30 -1.52
N GLN A 139 -3.50 13.41 -1.63
CA GLN A 139 -2.09 13.83 -1.67
C GLN A 139 -1.53 13.88 -3.09
N ALA A 140 -2.10 13.15 -4.05
CA ALA A 140 -1.59 13.12 -5.41
C ALA A 140 -1.77 14.44 -6.20
N ASP A 141 -2.63 15.33 -5.73
CA ASP A 141 -2.95 16.61 -6.38
C ASP A 141 -2.16 17.82 -5.84
N GLY A 142 -1.39 17.64 -4.74
CA GLY A 142 -0.52 18.67 -4.18
C GLY A 142 -1.26 19.88 -3.60
N ARG A 143 -2.57 19.77 -3.31
CA ARG A 143 -3.39 20.84 -2.73
C ARG A 143 -3.61 20.58 -1.24
N SER A 144 -3.74 21.65 -0.44
CA SER A 144 -4.29 21.53 0.91
C SER A 144 -5.70 20.96 0.79
N ALA A 145 -5.94 19.76 1.32
CA ALA A 145 -7.22 19.10 1.19
C ALA A 145 -8.33 19.98 1.78
N ASP A 146 -9.38 20.22 0.99
CA ASP A 146 -10.66 20.65 1.53
C ASP A 146 -11.20 19.50 2.38
N VAL A 147 -11.04 19.64 3.70
CA VAL A 147 -11.36 18.60 4.67
C VAL A 147 -12.85 18.26 4.67
N GLU A 148 -13.71 19.26 4.45
CA GLU A 148 -15.16 19.05 4.40
C GLU A 148 -15.55 18.27 3.14
N ALA A 149 -14.99 18.65 1.98
CA ALA A 149 -15.18 17.89 0.74
C ALA A 149 -14.66 16.45 0.86
N LEU A 150 -13.50 16.26 1.51
CA LEU A 150 -12.96 14.92 1.76
C LEU A 150 -13.87 14.10 2.67
N ARG A 151 -14.38 14.69 3.77
CA ARG A 151 -15.33 14.05 4.67
C ARG A 151 -16.56 13.58 3.90
N ASP A 152 -17.14 14.44 3.08
CA ASP A 152 -18.30 14.11 2.24
C ASP A 152 -17.99 12.95 1.29
N VAL A 153 -16.88 13.01 0.56
CA VAL A 153 -16.46 11.92 -0.34
C VAL A 153 -16.29 10.60 0.40
N VAL A 154 -15.65 10.59 1.57
CA VAL A 154 -15.47 9.37 2.39
C VAL A 154 -16.81 8.79 2.84
N VAL A 155 -17.71 9.63 3.37
CA VAL A 155 -19.03 9.20 3.84
C VAL A 155 -19.88 8.66 2.68
N ARG A 156 -19.91 9.35 1.54
CA ARG A 156 -20.65 8.88 0.36
C ARG A 156 -20.07 7.59 -0.21
N THR A 157 -18.74 7.47 -0.25
CA THR A 157 -18.05 6.23 -0.66
C THR A 157 -18.44 5.07 0.26
N ALA A 158 -18.45 5.28 1.58
CA ALA A 158 -18.84 4.26 2.54
C ALA A 158 -20.29 3.81 2.34
N SER A 159 -21.20 4.76 2.14
CA SER A 159 -22.61 4.48 1.85
C SER A 159 -22.77 3.65 0.57
N ARG A 160 -22.00 3.99 -0.48
CA ARG A 160 -22.03 3.33 -1.79
C ARG A 160 -21.63 1.85 -1.71
N ILE A 161 -20.66 1.51 -0.87
CA ILE A 161 -20.05 0.16 -0.84
C ILE A 161 -20.47 -0.70 0.36
N ARG A 162 -21.26 -0.16 1.30
CA ARG A 162 -21.64 -0.86 2.56
C ARG A 162 -22.31 -2.23 2.38
N HIS A 163 -22.94 -2.46 1.22
CA HIS A 163 -23.65 -3.71 0.92
C HIS A 163 -22.71 -4.80 0.38
N LEU A 164 -21.46 -4.45 0.02
CA LEU A 164 -20.48 -5.36 -0.53
C LEU A 164 -19.61 -5.93 0.59
N SER A 165 -19.69 -7.24 0.79
CA SER A 165 -18.97 -7.90 1.88
C SER A 165 -17.45 -7.68 1.79
N GLY A 166 -16.86 -7.30 2.92
CA GLY A 166 -15.42 -7.12 3.09
C GLY A 166 -14.83 -5.87 2.41
N TRP A 167 -15.66 -5.04 1.76
CA TRP A 167 -15.18 -3.81 1.13
C TRP A 167 -14.71 -2.77 2.14
N LYS A 168 -13.63 -2.07 1.81
CA LYS A 168 -13.02 -1.02 2.65
C LYS A 168 -12.75 0.24 1.83
N ILE A 169 -12.58 1.37 2.50
CA ILE A 169 -12.08 2.60 1.88
C ILE A 169 -10.57 2.65 2.09
N GLN A 170 -9.80 2.79 1.02
CA GLN A 170 -8.38 3.09 1.13
C GLN A 170 -8.17 4.60 1.04
N LEU A 171 -7.65 5.20 2.10
CA LEU A 171 -7.49 6.65 2.21
C LEU A 171 -6.00 7.02 2.23
N PHE A 172 -5.60 7.90 1.31
CA PHE A 172 -4.29 8.54 1.32
C PHE A 172 -4.44 10.06 1.51
N CYS A 173 -4.09 10.53 2.71
CA CYS A 173 -4.22 11.92 3.16
C CYS A 173 -3.03 12.32 4.06
N ALA A 174 -2.92 13.61 4.41
CA ALA A 174 -1.96 14.08 5.43
C ALA A 174 -2.36 13.62 6.84
N ALA A 175 -1.39 13.49 7.75
CA ALA A 175 -1.66 12.99 9.09
C ALA A 175 -2.72 13.81 9.86
N SER A 176 -2.65 15.14 9.82
CA SER A 176 -3.60 16.01 10.53
C SER A 176 -5.07 15.75 10.17
N VAL A 177 -5.35 15.27 8.95
CA VAL A 177 -6.72 14.97 8.48
C VAL A 177 -7.40 13.90 9.32
N TRP A 178 -6.65 13.01 9.98
CA TRP A 178 -7.25 12.00 10.86
C TRP A 178 -7.92 12.61 12.09
N ASP A 179 -7.43 13.76 12.57
CA ASP A 179 -8.08 14.48 13.67
C ASP A 179 -9.44 15.02 13.20
N ASP A 180 -9.47 15.62 12.01
CA ASP A 180 -10.69 16.23 11.45
C ASP A 180 -11.75 15.20 11.03
N LEU A 181 -11.32 14.04 10.54
CA LEU A 181 -12.22 12.96 10.09
C LEU A 181 -12.57 11.97 11.21
N PHE A 182 -12.07 12.16 12.43
CA PHE A 182 -12.16 11.16 13.50
C PHE A 182 -13.61 10.66 13.72
N ASP A 183 -14.54 11.58 14.01
CA ASP A 183 -15.94 11.22 14.29
C ASP A 183 -16.62 10.63 13.06
N ALA A 184 -16.33 11.18 11.87
CA ALA A 184 -16.90 10.67 10.63
C ALA A 184 -16.47 9.22 10.35
N ILE A 185 -15.19 8.89 10.55
CA ILE A 185 -14.65 7.54 10.37
C ILE A 185 -15.21 6.59 11.43
N LEU A 186 -15.38 7.07 12.66
CA LEU A 186 -15.95 6.26 13.74
C LEU A 186 -17.36 5.78 13.40
N ASP A 187 -18.16 6.61 12.74
CA ASP A 187 -19.53 6.31 12.37
C ASP A 187 -19.67 5.52 11.06
N LEU A 188 -18.59 5.28 10.30
CA LEU A 188 -18.70 4.60 9.02
C LEU A 188 -19.19 3.15 9.16
N PRO A 189 -20.03 2.69 8.20
CA PRO A 189 -20.47 1.29 8.13
C PRO A 189 -19.40 0.34 7.59
N VAL A 190 -18.26 0.87 7.14
CA VAL A 190 -17.13 0.11 6.58
C VAL A 190 -15.83 0.56 7.22
N GLU A 191 -14.83 -0.33 7.23
CA GLU A 191 -13.49 -0.01 7.72
C GLU A 191 -12.70 0.82 6.70
N VAL A 192 -11.69 1.52 7.20
CA VAL A 192 -10.76 2.33 6.40
C VAL A 192 -9.35 1.73 6.46
N ILE A 193 -8.60 1.87 5.37
CA ILE A 193 -7.19 1.54 5.27
C ILE A 193 -6.42 2.86 5.11
N ALA A 194 -5.60 3.21 6.10
CA ALA A 194 -4.69 4.34 6.06
C ALA A 194 -3.44 3.98 5.25
N ASP A 195 -3.29 4.55 4.05
CA ASP A 195 -2.10 4.37 3.22
C ASP A 195 -0.87 5.03 3.87
N HIS A 196 0.29 4.37 3.75
CA HIS A 196 1.61 4.92 4.09
C HIS A 196 1.68 5.55 5.50
N MET A 197 1.35 4.75 6.52
CA MET A 197 1.25 5.13 7.94
C MET A 197 0.26 6.27 8.18
N GLY A 198 -0.75 6.42 7.34
CA GLY A 198 -1.71 7.52 7.43
C GLY A 198 -1.08 8.89 7.16
N GLY A 199 0.02 8.95 6.41
CA GLY A 199 0.71 10.20 6.12
C GLY A 199 1.58 10.74 7.27
N LEU A 200 1.77 9.95 8.34
CA LEU A 200 2.71 10.28 9.41
C LEU A 200 4.14 10.42 8.86
N ARG A 201 4.89 11.38 9.40
CA ARG A 201 6.24 11.73 8.95
C ARG A 201 7.27 11.55 10.06
N GLY A 202 8.45 11.06 9.68
CA GLY A 202 9.62 11.03 10.56
C GLY A 202 10.18 12.43 10.77
N SER A 203 11.07 12.58 11.76
CA SER A 203 11.61 13.91 12.13
C SER A 203 12.30 14.64 10.97
N SER A 204 12.81 13.92 9.96
CA SER A 204 13.40 14.53 8.77
C SER A 204 12.41 15.16 7.77
N LYS A 205 11.10 14.93 7.94
CA LYS A 205 10.04 15.47 7.08
C LYS A 205 8.94 16.22 7.85
N LEU A 206 9.05 16.33 9.18
CA LEU A 206 8.20 17.22 9.97
C LEU A 206 8.56 18.68 9.70
N GLU A 207 7.56 19.55 9.79
CA GLU A 207 7.77 21.00 9.70
C GLU A 207 8.54 21.52 10.92
N ASP A 208 8.15 21.05 12.11
CA ASP A 208 8.93 21.21 13.34
C ASP A 208 9.81 19.97 13.56
N SER A 209 11.10 20.12 13.28
CA SER A 209 12.08 19.03 13.43
C SER A 209 12.41 18.69 14.89
N HIS A 210 11.99 19.53 15.84
CA HIS A 210 12.13 19.27 17.28
C HIS A 210 10.93 18.50 17.86
N LEU A 211 9.82 18.46 17.14
CA LEU A 211 8.64 17.70 17.55
C LEU A 211 8.97 16.21 17.51
N HIS A 212 8.69 15.52 18.61
CA HIS A 212 8.81 14.06 18.63
C HIS A 212 7.82 13.45 17.62
N PRO A 213 8.22 12.51 16.74
CA PRO A 213 7.36 12.03 15.66
C PRO A 213 6.00 11.46 16.09
N THR A 214 5.90 10.88 17.30
CA THR A 214 4.62 10.39 17.86
C THR A 214 3.73 11.48 18.47
N LYS A 215 4.16 12.74 18.43
CA LYS A 215 3.42 13.92 18.91
C LYS A 215 2.91 14.81 17.77
N GLN A 216 3.08 14.36 16.52
CA GLN A 216 2.54 15.07 15.36
C GLN A 216 1.00 14.98 15.31
N PRO A 217 0.31 15.99 14.75
CA PRO A 217 -1.13 15.94 14.52
C PRO A 217 -1.58 14.67 13.79
N GLY A 218 -2.75 14.15 14.15
CA GLY A 218 -3.32 12.92 13.60
C GLY A 218 -2.82 11.61 14.20
N PHE A 219 -1.66 11.59 14.89
CA PHE A 219 -1.10 10.34 15.43
C PHE A 219 -2.07 9.68 16.42
N ASP A 220 -2.53 10.44 17.42
CA ASP A 220 -3.43 9.93 18.46
C ASP A 220 -4.80 9.53 17.91
N ALA A 221 -5.36 10.31 16.97
CA ALA A 221 -6.60 9.98 16.27
C ALA A 221 -6.49 8.65 15.52
N LEU A 222 -5.42 8.47 14.74
CA LEU A 222 -5.17 7.26 13.96
C LEU A 222 -5.06 6.01 14.87
N VAL A 223 -4.31 6.11 15.97
CA VAL A 223 -4.19 5.03 16.95
C VAL A 223 -5.54 4.71 17.61
N ARG A 224 -6.31 5.73 17.99
CA ARG A 224 -7.64 5.55 18.61
C ARG A 224 -8.64 4.92 17.64
N LEU A 225 -8.63 5.29 16.35
CA LEU A 225 -9.48 4.67 15.33
C LEU A 225 -9.10 3.21 15.09
N ALA A 226 -7.81 2.90 15.03
CA ALA A 226 -7.33 1.52 14.90
C ALA A 226 -7.69 0.66 16.12
N ARG A 227 -7.62 1.21 17.35
CA ARG A 227 -8.11 0.52 18.57
C ARG A 227 -9.61 0.23 18.57
N GLN A 228 -10.40 0.99 17.82
CA GLN A 228 -11.86 0.82 17.68
C GLN A 228 -12.26 -0.02 16.46
N PRO A 229 -11.44 -1.00 16.06
CA PRO A 229 -11.51 -1.66 14.77
C PRO A 229 -11.80 -0.86 13.49
N LYS A 230 -11.73 0.48 13.46
CA LYS A 230 -12.20 1.25 12.28
C LYS A 230 -11.14 1.42 11.21
N VAL A 231 -9.87 1.35 11.59
CA VAL A 231 -8.74 1.64 10.68
C VAL A 231 -7.70 0.53 10.72
N TYR A 232 -7.28 0.09 9.53
CA TYR A 232 -6.01 -0.61 9.32
C TYR A 232 -4.95 0.40 8.87
N ILE A 233 -3.70 0.23 9.30
CA ILE A 233 -2.59 1.14 8.98
C ILE A 233 -1.54 0.39 8.17
N LYS A 234 -1.26 0.87 6.95
CA LYS A 234 -0.21 0.31 6.09
C LYS A 234 1.17 0.83 6.47
N ILE A 235 2.08 -0.05 6.85
CA ILE A 235 3.51 0.22 6.92
C ILE A 235 4.08 0.01 5.52
N SER A 236 4.23 1.09 4.77
CA SER A 236 4.70 1.07 3.39
C SER A 236 5.30 2.40 2.96
N ALA A 237 6.00 2.39 1.82
CA ALA A 237 6.53 3.59 1.17
C ALA A 237 7.30 4.54 2.10
N LEU A 238 8.18 4.00 2.96
CA LEU A 238 8.90 4.78 3.99
C LEU A 238 9.62 6.02 3.43
N TYR A 239 10.07 5.96 2.18
CA TYR A 239 10.67 7.08 1.45
C TYR A 239 9.75 8.30 1.28
N ARG A 240 8.43 8.12 1.40
CA ARG A 240 7.44 9.22 1.41
C ARG A 240 7.45 9.95 2.75
N SER A 241 7.67 9.22 3.84
CA SER A 241 7.60 9.72 5.22
C SER A 241 8.94 10.11 5.83
N SER A 242 10.07 9.77 5.20
CA SER A 242 11.41 10.13 5.66
C SER A 242 12.35 10.48 4.51
N SER A 243 13.30 11.37 4.79
CA SER A 243 14.42 11.74 3.90
C SER A 243 15.71 10.96 4.22
N ARG A 244 15.72 10.10 5.26
CA ARG A 244 16.91 9.40 5.77
C ARG A 244 17.12 8.02 5.15
N ALA A 245 17.09 7.95 3.82
CA ALA A 245 17.28 6.68 3.10
C ALA A 245 18.64 6.01 3.41
N GLY A 246 19.70 6.80 3.64
CA GLY A 246 21.05 6.30 3.93
C GLY A 246 21.18 5.58 5.28
N THR A 247 20.26 5.80 6.21
CA THR A 247 20.20 5.10 7.52
C THR A 247 19.03 4.12 7.57
N GLY A 248 18.39 3.82 6.44
CA GLY A 248 17.23 2.93 6.39
C GLY A 248 15.97 3.50 7.05
N TYR A 249 15.82 4.83 7.08
CA TYR A 249 14.67 5.55 7.66
C TYR A 249 14.49 5.37 9.17
N ASP A 250 15.61 5.34 9.91
CA ASP A 250 15.65 5.24 11.37
C ASP A 250 14.80 6.29 12.12
N ASP A 251 14.56 7.47 11.55
CA ASP A 251 13.65 8.47 12.10
C ASP A 251 12.16 8.10 12.09
N LEU A 252 11.80 6.99 11.43
CA LEU A 252 10.46 6.40 11.49
C LEU A 252 10.30 5.34 12.58
N GLU A 253 11.40 4.88 13.18
CA GLU A 253 11.36 3.85 14.23
C GLU A 253 10.40 4.22 15.38
N PRO A 254 10.40 5.45 15.94
CA PRO A 254 9.49 5.79 17.03
C PRO A 254 8.01 5.64 16.66
N ILE A 255 7.66 5.91 15.39
CA ILE A 255 6.30 5.76 14.87
C ILE A 255 5.95 4.29 14.74
N VAL A 256 6.77 3.52 14.03
CA VAL A 256 6.50 2.09 13.76
C VAL A 256 6.43 1.31 15.07
N ARG A 257 7.33 1.57 16.02
CA ARG A 257 7.34 0.95 17.35
C ARG A 257 6.06 1.26 18.12
N ALA A 258 5.68 2.53 18.21
CA ALA A 258 4.47 2.92 18.93
C ALA A 258 3.20 2.34 18.31
N LEU A 259 3.11 2.26 16.98
CA LEU A 259 2.01 1.61 16.28
C LEU A 259 1.96 0.10 16.56
N ALA A 260 3.10 -0.59 16.49
CA ALA A 260 3.20 -2.04 16.71
C ALA A 260 2.87 -2.41 18.17
N GLU A 261 3.22 -1.56 19.12
CA GLU A 261 2.86 -1.73 20.53
C GLU A 261 1.37 -1.44 20.78
N ALA A 262 0.80 -0.42 20.12
CA ALA A 262 -0.55 0.04 20.42
C ALA A 262 -1.67 -0.73 19.70
N VAL A 263 -1.44 -1.16 18.45
CA VAL A 263 -2.46 -1.72 17.55
C VAL A 263 -1.90 -2.81 16.61
N PRO A 264 -1.19 -3.84 17.10
CA PRO A 264 -0.50 -4.82 16.26
C PRO A 264 -1.42 -5.53 15.25
N ASP A 265 -2.65 -5.86 15.65
CA ASP A 265 -3.63 -6.56 14.80
C ASP A 265 -4.24 -5.68 13.69
N ARG A 266 -3.89 -4.38 13.68
CA ARG A 266 -4.37 -3.39 12.72
C ARG A 266 -3.27 -2.87 11.81
N LEU A 267 -2.06 -3.42 11.90
CA LEU A 267 -0.96 -3.09 11.00
C LEU A 267 -0.91 -4.07 9.84
N VAL A 268 -0.64 -3.55 8.65
CA VAL A 268 -0.43 -4.34 7.44
C VAL A 268 0.81 -3.84 6.71
N TRP A 269 1.47 -4.70 5.95
CA TRP A 269 2.70 -4.33 5.21
C TRP A 269 2.42 -4.16 3.72
N ALA A 270 3.19 -3.29 3.05
CA ALA A 270 3.27 -3.25 1.59
C ALA A 270 4.60 -2.69 1.08
N SER A 271 5.02 -3.14 -0.11
CA SER A 271 6.24 -2.65 -0.78
C SER A 271 6.05 -1.27 -1.41
N ASP A 272 4.82 -0.93 -1.81
CA ASP A 272 4.53 0.21 -2.69
C ASP A 272 5.18 0.07 -4.08
N TRP A 273 5.46 -1.15 -4.54
CA TRP A 273 5.98 -1.41 -5.89
C TRP A 273 5.04 -0.81 -6.95
N PRO A 274 5.56 -0.15 -7.99
CA PRO A 274 6.95 -0.06 -8.42
C PRO A 274 7.69 1.18 -7.89
N HIS A 275 7.29 1.76 -6.76
CA HIS A 275 7.96 2.88 -6.10
C HIS A 275 7.96 4.19 -6.92
N THR A 276 6.77 4.77 -7.09
CA THR A 276 6.61 6.01 -7.86
C THR A 276 7.34 7.22 -7.21
N GLY A 277 7.66 8.23 -8.03
CA GLY A 277 8.35 9.44 -7.58
C GLY A 277 7.55 10.31 -6.61
N GLU A 278 8.21 11.32 -6.01
CA GLU A 278 7.58 12.32 -5.13
C GLU A 278 6.66 13.30 -5.88
N GLY A 279 6.79 13.37 -7.20
CA GLY A 279 5.93 14.19 -8.04
C GLY A 279 6.19 15.70 -8.00
N THR A 280 7.16 16.16 -7.21
CA THR A 280 7.50 17.59 -7.00
C THR A 280 7.79 18.37 -8.29
N ASP A 281 8.33 17.71 -9.32
CA ASP A 281 8.65 18.34 -10.60
C ASP A 281 7.74 17.90 -11.76
N ARG A 282 6.60 17.25 -11.50
CA ARG A 282 5.69 16.78 -12.57
C ARG A 282 5.15 17.92 -13.42
N ALA A 283 4.76 19.03 -12.78
CA ALA A 283 4.29 20.22 -13.50
C ALA A 283 5.37 20.79 -14.45
N LYS A 284 6.64 20.72 -14.07
CA LYS A 284 7.77 21.22 -14.88
C LYS A 284 8.14 20.26 -16.02
N ARG A 285 8.14 18.94 -15.76
CA ARG A 285 8.51 17.92 -16.75
C ARG A 285 7.45 17.76 -17.84
N GLY A 286 6.21 18.12 -17.55
CA GLY A 286 5.08 17.88 -18.43
C GLY A 286 4.65 16.41 -18.42
N ARG A 287 3.36 16.17 -18.70
CA ARG A 287 2.79 14.82 -18.62
C ARG A 287 3.34 13.85 -19.66
N ASP A 288 3.88 14.33 -20.77
CA ASP A 288 4.37 13.48 -21.86
C ASP A 288 5.76 12.90 -21.59
N ALA A 289 6.48 13.44 -20.59
CA ALA A 289 7.73 12.89 -20.13
C ALA A 289 7.49 11.63 -19.28
N VAL A 290 8.16 10.53 -19.64
CA VAL A 290 8.13 9.28 -18.88
C VAL A 290 8.89 9.45 -17.56
N GLU A 291 8.22 9.18 -16.45
CA GLU A 291 8.77 9.17 -15.10
C GLU A 291 9.27 7.77 -14.75
N SER A 292 10.58 7.64 -14.53
CA SER A 292 11.18 6.42 -13.99
C SER A 292 10.79 6.21 -12.53
N PHE A 293 10.88 4.96 -12.11
CA PHE A 293 10.65 4.54 -10.74
C PHE A 293 11.86 4.79 -9.84
N ARG A 294 11.62 4.90 -8.53
CA ARG A 294 12.68 4.97 -7.53
C ARG A 294 13.37 3.61 -7.45
N VAL A 295 14.69 3.63 -7.32
CA VAL A 295 15.45 2.44 -6.96
C VAL A 295 15.39 2.31 -5.45
N ILE A 296 14.75 1.24 -5.00
CA ILE A 296 14.45 0.94 -3.62
C ILE A 296 14.96 -0.48 -3.33
N ASP A 297 15.76 -0.63 -2.27
CA ASP A 297 16.13 -1.93 -1.73
C ASP A 297 15.09 -2.33 -0.68
N ASP A 298 14.12 -3.15 -1.07
CA ASP A 298 13.06 -3.63 -0.17
C ASP A 298 13.53 -4.74 0.78
N THR A 299 14.54 -5.51 0.39
CA THR A 299 15.05 -6.63 1.18
C THR A 299 15.70 -6.12 2.46
N MET A 300 16.57 -5.11 2.38
CA MET A 300 17.17 -4.47 3.55
C MET A 300 16.14 -3.80 4.47
N ARG A 301 14.97 -3.41 3.95
CA ARG A 301 13.92 -2.73 4.71
C ARG A 301 13.04 -3.69 5.48
N LEU A 302 12.72 -4.84 4.88
CA LEU A 302 12.08 -5.94 5.58
C LEU A 302 12.94 -6.38 6.79
N PHE A 303 14.26 -6.39 6.61
CA PHE A 303 15.21 -6.65 7.71
C PHE A 303 15.19 -5.57 8.81
N ASN A 304 15.14 -4.27 8.48
CA ASN A 304 15.10 -3.21 9.53
C ASN A 304 13.77 -3.16 10.29
N ILE A 305 12.65 -3.50 9.64
CA ILE A 305 11.35 -3.68 10.32
C ILE A 305 11.41 -4.88 11.27
N ALA A 306 12.16 -5.93 10.92
CA ALA A 306 12.31 -7.15 11.73
C ALA A 306 13.39 -7.08 12.84
N LEU A 307 14.48 -6.31 12.66
CA LEU A 307 15.70 -6.36 13.49
C LEU A 307 15.86 -5.23 14.52
N ASN A 308 14.97 -4.23 14.61
CA ASN A 308 14.95 -3.31 15.76
C ASN A 308 14.44 -3.95 17.07
N HIS A 309 14.64 -5.27 17.17
CA HIS A 309 14.26 -6.19 18.23
C HIS A 309 15.45 -7.10 18.60
N ASP A 310 16.44 -6.56 19.31
CA ASP A 310 17.38 -7.32 20.15
C ASP A 310 18.08 -6.35 21.11
N THR A 311 18.43 -6.61 22.38
CA THR A 311 18.38 -7.72 23.33
C THR A 311 18.45 -7.01 24.71
N LYS A 312 17.45 -7.10 25.61
CA LYS A 312 17.61 -6.96 27.09
C LYS A 312 16.34 -6.86 27.93
N SER A 313 15.16 -6.62 27.36
CA SER A 313 13.93 -6.58 28.16
C SER A 313 13.06 -7.79 27.84
N SER A 314 12.50 -8.38 28.89
CA SER A 314 11.53 -9.49 28.89
C SER A 314 10.17 -9.12 28.29
N VAL A 315 10.15 -8.23 27.30
CA VAL A 315 8.97 -7.83 26.54
C VAL A 315 8.72 -8.91 25.49
N ARG A 316 7.51 -9.50 25.53
CA ARG A 316 7.07 -10.50 24.54
C ARG A 316 7.36 -9.98 23.13
N ARG A 317 8.01 -10.82 22.33
CA ARG A 317 8.18 -10.65 20.87
C ARG A 317 6.83 -10.23 20.28
N VAL A 318 6.73 -9.04 19.70
CA VAL A 318 5.64 -8.70 18.79
C VAL A 318 6.27 -8.75 17.41
N PRO A 319 6.26 -9.90 16.73
CA PRO A 319 6.57 -9.87 15.31
C PRO A 319 5.50 -8.96 14.70
N ILE A 320 5.89 -8.01 13.84
CA ILE A 320 4.97 -7.63 12.76
C ILE A 320 4.88 -8.93 11.94
N VAL A 321 3.96 -9.81 12.35
CA VAL A 321 3.78 -11.10 11.72
C VAL A 321 3.22 -10.77 10.35
N ILE A 322 4.09 -10.77 9.34
CA ILE A 322 3.72 -10.62 7.93
C ILE A 322 2.88 -11.84 7.45
N THR A 323 2.60 -12.78 8.34
CA THR A 323 1.85 -14.00 8.11
C THR A 323 0.50 -13.94 8.83
N GLN A 324 -0.56 -13.72 8.03
CA GLN A 324 -1.98 -13.68 8.44
C GLN A 324 -2.48 -12.38 9.09
N LEU A 325 -2.48 -11.31 8.30
CA LEU A 325 -3.19 -10.08 8.62
C LEU A 325 -4.71 -10.33 8.76
N PRO A 326 -5.37 -9.88 9.85
CA PRO A 326 -6.82 -9.99 10.04
C PRO A 326 -7.62 -9.37 8.89
N VAL A 327 -7.13 -8.27 8.30
CA VAL A 327 -7.74 -7.62 7.11
C VAL A 327 -7.94 -8.61 5.97
N VAL A 328 -7.04 -9.59 5.84
CA VAL A 328 -7.06 -10.59 4.78
C VAL A 328 -7.75 -11.87 5.24
N ARG A 329 -7.77 -12.22 6.53
CA ARG A 329 -8.64 -13.30 7.03
C ARG A 329 -10.10 -13.00 6.67
N ASP A 330 -10.56 -11.77 6.85
CA ASP A 330 -11.89 -11.32 6.43
C ASP A 330 -12.09 -11.39 4.91
N TRP A 331 -11.02 -11.24 4.12
CA TRP A 331 -11.07 -11.37 2.66
C TRP A 331 -10.94 -12.81 2.13
N ARG A 332 -10.38 -13.73 2.93
CA ARG A 332 -10.23 -15.17 2.62
C ARG A 332 -11.47 -15.98 3.02
N LEU A 333 -12.07 -15.69 4.18
CA LEU A 333 -13.20 -16.45 4.71
C LEU A 333 -14.49 -16.24 3.90
N ASN A 334 -14.63 -15.10 3.23
CA ASN A 334 -15.82 -14.75 2.45
C ASN A 334 -15.73 -15.16 0.95
N SER A 335 -14.72 -15.93 0.56
CA SER A 335 -14.58 -16.47 -0.82
C SER A 335 -14.74 -17.99 -0.92
N LEU A 336 -15.01 -18.66 0.18
CA LEU A 336 -15.31 -20.09 0.20
C LEU A 336 -16.83 -20.27 0.03
N SER A 337 -17.26 -21.25 -0.77
CA SER A 337 -18.66 -21.67 -0.75
C SER A 337 -19.00 -22.23 0.64
N SER A 338 -20.29 -22.27 1.00
CA SER A 338 -20.77 -22.75 2.31
C SER A 338 -20.16 -24.08 2.76
N ASP A 339 -19.79 -24.93 1.80
CA ASP A 339 -19.34 -26.29 2.04
C ASP A 339 -17.85 -26.39 2.43
N GLU A 340 -17.02 -25.39 2.09
CA GLU A 340 -15.59 -25.36 2.44
C GLU A 340 -15.33 -24.71 3.82
N ALA A 341 -16.25 -23.84 4.28
CA ALA A 341 -16.16 -23.22 5.60
C ALA A 341 -16.33 -24.24 6.75
N ASP A 342 -17.19 -25.23 6.55
CA ASP A 342 -17.48 -26.27 7.56
C ASP A 342 -16.29 -27.23 7.79
N LEU A 343 -15.46 -27.46 6.76
CA LEU A 343 -14.29 -28.33 6.88
C LEU A 343 -13.16 -27.72 7.72
N LEU A 344 -13.06 -26.39 7.78
CA LEU A 344 -12.07 -25.69 8.62
C LEU A 344 -12.51 -25.58 10.09
N ALA A 345 -13.82 -25.60 10.37
CA ALA A 345 -14.34 -25.56 11.73
C ALA A 345 -14.12 -26.87 12.51
N ILE A 346 -14.06 -28.01 11.80
CA ILE A 346 -13.95 -29.35 12.42
C ILE A 346 -12.50 -29.67 12.84
N GLY A 347 -11.50 -28.97 12.31
CA GLY A 347 -10.08 -29.22 12.58
C GLY A 347 -9.51 -28.64 13.89
N SER A 348 -10.27 -27.84 14.64
CA SER A 348 -9.80 -27.18 15.87
C SER A 348 -10.19 -27.89 17.18
N SER A 349 -10.69 -29.13 17.11
CA SER A 349 -10.93 -29.93 18.31
C SER A 349 -10.27 -31.31 18.17
N ARG A 350 -9.00 -31.38 18.58
CA ARG A 350 -8.38 -32.54 19.25
C ARG A 350 -7.03 -32.18 19.83
#